data_AF-A0A6G1BVP5-F1
#
_entry.id   AF-A0A6G1BVP5-F1
#
_cell.length_a   1.000
_cell.length_b   1.000
_cell.length_c   1.000
_cell.angle_alpha   90.00
_cell.angle_beta   90.00
_cell.angle_gamma   90.00
#
_symmetry.space_group_name_H-M   'P 1'
#
loop_
_entity.id
_entity.type
_entity.pdbx_description
1 polymer ?
#
loop_
_entity_poly.entity_id
_entity_poly.type
_entity_poly.pdbx_seq_one_letter_code
_entity_poly.pdbx_strand_id
1 'polypeptide(L)'
;MEPPSGFWASLWSFLKFLPYFCGLLILGVIKGLLLCPWACLIMAIGLSALILGLWPMHVIWTYYCIIRTKLVGPVVKFLLLIASTAILILWLIVGIPGSILAGLVYGFLAPVMATFGAVGEGKEKPLVHCFVDGTWSTVTGSCTVVRDVKDLLFHSYFSIMDDLLLQAPPDEKPYEIRLLDIPGALLSAACGLLLDGIMFTLIAIYKCPVMLFKGWKRLIQDLIGREGPFLETACVPFAGLAILLWPFAVLGAVLASILSSIPLGAYGAAVAYQESSLKMGLSYVVSSVSIFDEYTNDVLDMAPGSCFPRLKYRKNEDSSHGGSLSRPASFDKEKQEGKKPPARVSSFKNSIDEFNPFKLLEHLFAECKHQGEALVSKGVITMKDIEETKSGKVGSGVLNVGLPAYVILNALLRSAKANSVGLLLSDGSEITSDNRPKHTLFDWFFDPLLVIKEQIKAENFTEEEEEYLKMRVLLIGDPDRAKGSLPHVPSLDERKKAEIDAFARRLQGITKSISRYPTSKRRFDALVKALLLELEKTMGGGQSTNGSQSQSLRGGIGRMLSQKSMGKTANIRDEDPEAQTTSYDRTP
;
A
#
# COMPACT_ATOMS: atom_id res chain seq x y z
N MET A 1 -37.54 -12.48 -0.78
CA MET A 1 -38.85 -11.93 -1.21
C MET A 1 -38.79 -11.80 -2.72
N GLU A 2 -39.73 -12.38 -3.44
CA GLU A 2 -39.84 -12.13 -4.89
C GLU A 2 -40.11 -10.64 -5.13
N PRO A 3 -39.43 -9.99 -6.09
CA PRO A 3 -39.60 -8.57 -6.33
C PRO A 3 -41.03 -8.31 -6.84
N PRO A 4 -41.75 -7.31 -6.28
CA PRO A 4 -43.10 -6.99 -6.73
C PRO A 4 -43.10 -6.58 -8.21
N SER A 5 -43.88 -7.26 -9.03
CA SER A 5 -44.06 -6.96 -10.46
C SER A 5 -45.11 -5.86 -10.64
N GLY A 6 -44.65 -4.62 -10.79
CA GLY A 6 -45.48 -3.45 -11.10
C GLY A 6 -45.04 -2.18 -10.38
N PHE A 7 -45.10 -1.04 -11.06
CA PHE A 7 -44.66 0.26 -10.54
C PHE A 7 -45.33 0.61 -9.19
N TRP A 8 -46.63 0.41 -9.08
CA TRP A 8 -47.41 0.71 -7.88
C TRP A 8 -47.12 -0.25 -6.71
N ALA A 9 -46.90 -1.53 -6.99
CA ALA A 9 -46.53 -2.51 -5.96
C ALA A 9 -45.09 -2.26 -5.44
N SER A 10 -44.18 -1.84 -6.33
CA SER A 10 -42.82 -1.41 -5.95
C SER A 10 -42.83 -0.11 -5.16
N LEU A 11 -43.67 0.87 -5.54
CA LEU A 11 -43.82 2.13 -4.83
C LEU A 11 -44.40 1.92 -3.42
N TRP A 12 -45.40 1.04 -3.27
CA TRP A 12 -45.99 0.71 -1.98
C TRP A 12 -45.03 -0.08 -1.08
N SER A 13 -44.27 -1.02 -1.66
CA SER A 13 -43.18 -1.71 -0.95
C SER A 13 -42.10 -0.74 -0.50
N PHE A 14 -41.75 0.26 -1.32
CA PHE A 14 -40.82 1.31 -0.96
C PHE A 14 -41.34 2.18 0.20
N LEU A 15 -42.60 2.61 0.13
CA LEU A 15 -43.23 3.40 1.21
C LEU A 15 -43.27 2.62 2.54
N LYS A 16 -43.49 1.30 2.50
CA LYS A 16 -43.44 0.43 3.68
C LYS A 16 -42.02 0.17 4.20
N PHE A 17 -41.03 0.16 3.32
CA PHE A 17 -39.63 -0.03 3.67
C PHE A 17 -39.00 1.24 4.28
N LEU A 18 -39.48 2.43 3.87
CA LEU A 18 -39.00 3.71 4.34
C LEU A 18 -38.96 3.85 5.88
N PRO A 19 -40.01 3.55 6.66
CA PRO A 19 -39.95 3.63 8.12
C PRO A 19 -38.96 2.62 8.73
N TYR A 20 -38.81 1.43 8.15
CA TYR A 20 -37.83 0.43 8.60
C TYR A 20 -36.40 0.93 8.38
N PHE A 21 -36.13 1.50 7.21
CA PHE A 21 -34.84 2.13 6.93
C PHE A 21 -34.59 3.35 7.83
N CYS A 22 -35.56 4.25 7.98
CA CYS A 22 -35.41 5.40 8.88
C CYS A 22 -35.11 4.92 10.31
N GLY A 23 -35.75 3.84 10.76
CA GLY A 23 -35.43 3.18 12.03
C GLY A 23 -33.99 2.68 12.12
N LEU A 24 -33.50 1.98 11.08
CA LEU A 24 -32.11 1.50 11.01
C LEU A 24 -31.09 2.65 10.92
N LEU A 25 -31.40 3.70 10.16
CA LEU A 25 -30.56 4.89 10.05
C LEU A 25 -30.50 5.63 11.38
N ILE A 26 -31.64 5.84 12.05
CA ILE A 26 -31.69 6.44 13.39
C ILE A 26 -30.90 5.58 14.38
N LEU A 27 -31.08 4.26 14.36
CA LEU A 27 -30.33 3.33 15.20
C LEU A 27 -28.82 3.42 14.93
N GLY A 28 -28.42 3.42 13.65
CA GLY A 28 -27.03 3.58 13.24
C GLY A 28 -26.44 4.92 13.68
N VAL A 29 -27.18 6.02 13.51
CA VAL A 29 -26.77 7.37 13.94
C VAL A 29 -26.64 7.43 15.46
N ILE A 30 -27.60 6.88 16.22
CA ILE A 30 -27.51 6.81 17.68
C ILE A 30 -26.26 6.03 18.11
N LYS A 31 -26.01 4.86 17.52
CA LYS A 31 -24.80 4.07 17.80
C LYS A 31 -23.53 4.83 17.43
N GLY A 32 -23.52 5.47 16.27
CA GLY A 32 -22.43 6.32 15.80
C GLY A 32 -22.15 7.45 16.79
N LEU A 33 -23.17 8.18 17.24
CA LEU A 33 -23.03 9.27 18.21
C LEU A 33 -22.56 8.79 19.59
N LEU A 34 -22.98 7.60 20.03
CA LEU A 34 -22.56 7.02 21.32
C LEU A 34 -21.12 6.50 21.30
N LEU A 35 -20.69 5.88 20.20
CA LEU A 35 -19.38 5.23 20.09
C LEU A 35 -18.29 6.16 19.53
N CYS A 36 -18.68 7.18 18.76
CA CYS A 36 -17.78 8.16 18.18
C CYS A 36 -16.86 8.83 19.23
N PRO A 37 -17.34 9.29 20.40
CA PRO A 37 -16.47 9.85 21.43
C PRO A 37 -15.37 8.89 21.89
N TRP A 38 -15.71 7.61 22.08
CA TRP A 38 -14.75 6.58 22.52
C TRP A 38 -13.73 6.23 21.43
N ALA A 39 -14.19 6.02 20.21
CA ALA A 39 -13.31 5.77 19.06
C ALA A 39 -12.38 6.96 18.79
N CYS A 40 -12.93 8.18 18.83
CA CYS A 40 -12.18 9.42 18.69
C CYS A 40 -11.14 9.58 19.82
N LEU A 41 -11.49 9.27 21.07
CA LEU A 41 -10.57 9.35 22.20
C LEU A 41 -9.41 8.36 22.04
N ILE A 42 -9.70 7.10 21.68
CA ILE A 42 -8.67 6.07 21.45
C ILE A 42 -7.73 6.48 20.32
N MET A 43 -8.28 6.91 19.18
CA MET A 43 -7.48 7.29 18.01
C MET A 43 -6.72 8.59 18.24
N ALA A 44 -7.34 9.63 18.80
CA ALA A 44 -6.70 10.91 19.05
C ALA A 44 -5.54 10.76 20.05
N ILE A 45 -5.78 10.10 21.19
CA ILE A 45 -4.72 9.88 22.19
C ILE A 45 -3.65 8.95 21.65
N GLY A 46 -4.05 7.80 21.08
CA GLY A 46 -3.11 6.80 20.59
C GLY A 46 -2.22 7.30 19.47
N LEU A 47 -2.80 7.95 18.45
CA LEU A 47 -2.04 8.48 17.32
C LEU A 47 -1.22 9.71 17.71
N SER A 48 -1.77 10.63 18.52
CA SER A 48 -1.02 11.81 18.97
C SER A 48 0.16 11.41 19.85
N ALA A 49 0.00 10.43 20.74
CA ALA A 49 1.10 9.91 21.56
C ALA A 49 2.19 9.26 20.70
N LEU A 50 1.81 8.51 19.66
CA LEU A 50 2.78 7.93 18.71
C LEU A 50 3.50 9.01 17.92
N ILE A 51 2.78 10.01 17.40
CA ILE A 51 3.35 11.13 16.65
C ILE A 51 4.33 11.90 17.52
N LEU A 52 3.90 12.40 18.68
CA LEU A 52 4.75 13.21 19.57
C LEU A 52 5.92 12.41 20.15
N GLY A 53 5.68 11.15 20.54
CA GLY A 53 6.70 10.30 21.15
C GLY A 53 7.79 9.86 20.17
N LEU A 54 7.44 9.55 18.91
CA LEU A 54 8.42 9.11 17.90
C LEU A 54 9.03 10.25 17.11
N TRP A 55 8.41 11.43 17.10
CA TRP A 55 8.89 12.56 16.30
C TRP A 55 10.36 12.92 16.54
N PRO A 56 10.87 13.03 17.79
CA PRO A 56 12.29 13.32 18.02
C PRO A 56 13.21 12.26 17.42
N MET A 57 12.83 10.98 17.57
CA MET A 57 13.59 9.86 17.01
C MET A 57 13.58 9.89 15.47
N HIS A 58 12.43 10.18 14.86
CA HIS A 58 12.29 10.31 13.41
C HIS A 58 13.12 11.48 12.89
N VAL A 59 13.12 12.65 13.55
CA VAL A 59 13.96 13.80 13.18
C VAL A 59 15.44 13.41 13.19
N ILE A 60 15.91 12.84 14.30
CA ILE A 60 17.32 12.45 14.45
C ILE A 60 17.73 11.42 13.40
N TRP A 61 16.93 10.35 13.22
CA TRP A 61 17.23 9.31 12.25
C TRP A 61 17.21 9.82 10.81
N THR A 62 16.27 10.72 10.49
CA THR A 62 16.14 11.30 9.14
C THR A 62 17.35 12.13 8.78
N TYR A 63 17.77 13.02 9.68
CA TYR A 63 18.95 13.84 9.44
C TYR A 63 20.20 12.98 9.38
N TYR A 64 20.32 11.97 10.25
CA TYR A 64 21.42 11.02 10.20
C TYR A 64 21.52 10.33 8.82
N CYS A 65 20.42 9.77 8.31
CA CYS A 65 20.40 9.11 7.01
C CYS A 65 20.71 10.06 5.85
N ILE A 66 20.14 11.27 5.82
CA ILE A 66 20.38 12.25 4.75
C ILE A 66 21.83 12.75 4.76
N ILE A 67 22.44 12.93 5.94
CA ILE A 67 23.84 13.36 6.03
C ILE A 67 24.77 12.24 5.58
N ARG A 68 24.50 11.00 5.99
CA ARG A 68 25.38 9.84 5.79
C ARG A 68 25.21 9.11 4.46
N THR A 69 24.09 9.29 3.77
CA THR A 69 23.85 8.61 2.49
C THR A 69 24.93 8.94 1.46
N LYS A 70 25.28 7.94 0.66
CA LYS A 70 26.18 8.06 -0.50
C LYS A 70 25.44 8.27 -1.82
N LEU A 71 24.10 8.19 -1.79
CA LEU A 71 23.26 8.30 -2.99
C LEU A 71 23.27 9.69 -3.61
N VAL A 72 23.33 10.73 -2.79
CA VAL A 72 23.08 12.11 -3.20
C VAL A 72 24.27 13.01 -2.87
N GLY A 73 24.56 13.99 -3.73
CA GLY A 73 25.64 14.95 -3.50
C GLY A 73 25.29 16.06 -2.51
N PRO A 74 26.25 16.94 -2.16
CA PRO A 74 26.12 17.89 -1.04
C PRO A 74 24.93 18.86 -1.17
N VAL A 75 24.69 19.39 -2.38
CA VAL A 75 23.58 20.33 -2.64
C VAL A 75 22.23 19.65 -2.41
N VAL A 76 22.08 18.41 -2.89
CA VAL A 76 20.85 17.64 -2.75
C VAL A 76 20.61 17.26 -1.30
N LYS A 77 21.68 16.92 -0.54
CA LYS A 77 21.58 16.71 0.91
C LYS A 77 21.02 17.93 1.63
N PHE A 78 21.54 19.12 1.32
CA PHE A 78 21.06 20.37 1.92
C PHE A 78 19.57 20.62 1.61
N LEU A 79 19.16 20.44 0.35
CA LEU A 79 17.75 20.57 -0.03
C LEU A 79 16.86 19.51 0.62
N LEU A 80 17.31 18.26 0.70
CA LEU A 80 16.60 17.19 1.40
C LEU A 80 16.47 17.47 2.89
N LEU A 81 17.46 18.08 3.54
CA LEU A 81 17.36 18.49 4.94
C LEU A 81 16.28 19.57 5.11
N ILE A 82 16.23 20.59 4.25
CA ILE A 82 15.18 21.62 4.30
C ILE A 82 13.80 20.99 4.06
N ALA A 83 13.67 20.19 2.99
CA ALA A 83 12.40 19.55 2.63
C ALA A 83 11.92 18.59 3.72
N SER A 84 12.81 17.75 4.26
CA SER A 84 12.49 16.83 5.36
C SER A 84 12.09 17.58 6.62
N THR A 85 12.76 18.71 6.95
CA THR A 85 12.36 19.58 8.07
C THR A 85 10.91 20.06 7.88
N ALA A 86 10.59 20.59 6.70
CA ALA A 86 9.25 21.08 6.39
C ALA A 86 8.20 19.96 6.50
N ILE A 87 8.48 18.77 5.97
CA ILE A 87 7.59 17.61 6.04
C ILE A 87 7.40 17.14 7.50
N LEU A 88 8.47 17.06 8.29
CA LEU A 88 8.41 16.64 9.69
C LEU A 88 7.63 17.62 10.56
N ILE A 89 7.71 18.92 10.29
CA ILE A 89 6.90 19.94 10.97
C ILE A 89 5.43 19.86 10.52
N LEU A 90 5.20 19.78 9.20
CA LEU A 90 3.85 19.66 8.64
C LEU A 90 3.14 18.40 9.16
N TRP A 91 3.88 17.31 9.37
CA TRP A 91 3.36 16.08 9.95
C TRP A 91 2.79 16.28 11.35
N LEU A 92 3.38 17.14 12.19
CA LEU A 92 2.80 17.48 13.51
C LEU A 92 1.51 18.30 13.35
N ILE A 93 1.54 19.30 12.47
CA ILE A 93 0.43 20.23 12.26
C ILE A 93 -0.80 19.49 11.69
N VAL A 94 -0.59 18.57 10.76
CA VAL A 94 -1.67 17.83 10.08
C VAL A 94 -2.01 16.55 10.83
N GLY A 95 -1.03 15.85 11.39
CA GLY A 95 -1.21 14.54 12.01
C GLY A 95 -2.07 14.58 13.26
N ILE A 96 -1.91 15.60 14.13
CA ILE A 96 -2.70 15.70 15.37
C ILE A 96 -4.18 16.01 15.05
N PRO A 97 -4.54 17.09 14.31
CA PRO A 97 -5.94 17.33 13.92
C PRO A 97 -6.49 16.20 13.05
N GLY A 98 -5.67 15.64 12.16
CA GLY A 98 -6.02 14.50 11.33
C GLY A 98 -6.40 13.26 12.13
N SER A 99 -5.76 13.01 13.27
CA SER A 99 -6.13 11.90 14.16
C SER A 99 -7.52 12.06 14.78
N ILE A 100 -7.90 13.28 15.14
CA ILE A 100 -9.22 13.61 15.68
C ILE A 100 -10.26 13.44 14.57
N LEU A 101 -10.01 14.02 13.39
CA LEU A 101 -10.92 13.93 12.25
C LEU A 101 -11.12 12.47 11.81
N ALA A 102 -10.04 11.69 11.72
CA ALA A 102 -10.10 10.27 11.38
C ALA A 102 -10.90 9.48 12.44
N GLY A 103 -10.69 9.79 13.73
CA GLY A 103 -11.44 9.21 14.83
C GLY A 103 -12.95 9.52 14.77
N LEU A 104 -13.31 10.76 14.45
CA LEU A 104 -14.71 11.18 14.27
C LEU A 104 -15.36 10.45 13.08
N VAL A 105 -14.70 10.44 11.93
CA VAL A 105 -15.22 9.82 10.71
C VAL A 105 -15.36 8.31 10.89
N TYR A 106 -14.31 7.63 11.38
CA TYR A 106 -14.33 6.19 11.60
C TYR A 106 -15.33 5.80 12.69
N GLY A 107 -15.29 6.50 13.83
CA GLY A 107 -16.15 6.24 14.99
C GLY A 107 -17.64 6.46 14.70
N PHE A 108 -17.99 7.34 13.77
CA PHE A 108 -19.36 7.57 13.34
C PHE A 108 -19.80 6.59 12.23
N LEU A 109 -18.98 6.43 11.18
CA LEU A 109 -19.38 5.65 10.00
C LEU A 109 -19.32 4.14 10.24
N ALA A 110 -18.34 3.62 10.99
CA ALA A 110 -18.19 2.17 11.17
C ALA A 110 -19.41 1.53 11.87
N PRO A 111 -19.97 2.09 12.97
CA PRO A 111 -21.20 1.58 13.57
C PRO A 111 -22.42 1.68 12.65
N VAL A 112 -22.54 2.77 11.87
CA VAL A 112 -23.64 2.97 10.91
C VAL A 112 -23.59 1.87 9.84
N MET A 113 -22.43 1.65 9.23
CA MET A 113 -22.25 0.62 8.20
C MET A 113 -22.49 -0.79 8.76
N ALA A 114 -22.07 -1.07 9.99
CA ALA A 114 -22.31 -2.36 10.64
C ALA A 114 -23.79 -2.62 10.91
N THR A 115 -24.57 -1.59 11.29
CA THR A 115 -26.03 -1.72 11.47
C THR A 115 -26.72 -2.13 10.16
N PHE A 116 -26.29 -1.60 9.02
CA PHE A 116 -26.84 -1.98 7.73
C PHE A 116 -26.31 -3.33 7.21
N GLY A 117 -25.04 -3.63 7.45
CA GLY A 117 -24.45 -4.93 7.12
C GLY A 117 -25.15 -6.11 7.81
N ALA A 118 -25.59 -5.92 9.06
CA ALA A 118 -26.35 -6.92 9.80
C ALA A 118 -27.69 -7.34 9.13
N VAL A 119 -28.25 -6.50 8.26
CA VAL A 119 -29.50 -6.79 7.53
C VAL A 119 -29.24 -7.48 6.19
N GLY A 120 -28.09 -7.20 5.54
CA GLY A 120 -27.72 -7.79 4.25
C GLY A 120 -27.14 -9.21 4.36
N GLU A 121 -26.53 -9.57 5.48
CA GLU A 121 -25.77 -10.83 5.62
C GLU A 121 -26.60 -12.09 5.93
N GLY A 122 -27.94 -12.01 5.91
CA GLY A 122 -28.79 -13.19 6.14
C GLY A 122 -28.59 -13.87 7.52
N LYS A 123 -28.12 -13.11 8.52
CA LYS A 123 -27.80 -13.61 9.86
C LYS A 123 -29.04 -14.07 10.63
N GLU A 124 -28.87 -15.06 11.51
CA GLU A 124 -29.91 -15.45 12.47
C GLU A 124 -30.23 -14.28 13.41
N LYS A 125 -31.51 -13.91 13.55
CA LYS A 125 -31.98 -12.76 14.36
C LYS A 125 -31.35 -11.40 13.96
N PRO A 126 -31.68 -10.88 12.76
CA PRO A 126 -31.08 -9.66 12.21
C PRO A 126 -31.26 -8.43 13.11
N LEU A 127 -32.37 -8.34 13.86
CA LEU A 127 -32.60 -7.24 14.80
C LEU A 127 -31.56 -7.18 15.91
N VAL A 128 -31.17 -8.32 16.50
CA VAL A 128 -30.16 -8.35 17.58
C VAL A 128 -28.80 -7.93 17.04
N HIS A 129 -28.43 -8.43 15.85
CA HIS A 129 -27.19 -8.04 15.18
C HIS A 129 -27.17 -6.55 14.81
N CYS A 130 -28.31 -5.95 14.43
CA CYS A 130 -28.40 -4.50 14.21
C CYS A 130 -28.03 -3.67 15.46
N PHE A 131 -28.33 -4.17 16.67
CA PHE A 131 -27.96 -3.51 17.92
C PHE A 131 -26.50 -3.80 18.32
N VAL A 132 -26.06 -5.05 18.21
CA VAL A 132 -24.77 -5.50 18.75
C VAL A 132 -23.60 -5.28 17.79
N ASP A 133 -23.76 -5.58 16.50
CA ASP A 133 -22.68 -5.50 15.52
C ASP A 133 -22.22 -4.03 15.36
N GLY A 134 -20.91 -3.77 15.30
CA GLY A 134 -20.40 -2.39 15.22
C GLY A 134 -20.23 -1.69 16.57
N THR A 135 -20.59 -2.31 17.70
CA THR A 135 -20.32 -1.73 19.04
C THR A 135 -18.88 -1.97 19.48
N TRP A 136 -18.58 -3.18 19.93
CA TRP A 136 -17.24 -3.57 20.36
C TRP A 136 -16.23 -3.59 19.21
N SER A 137 -16.69 -3.99 18.01
CA SER A 137 -15.83 -4.06 16.83
C SER A 137 -15.25 -2.70 16.43
N THR A 138 -16.00 -1.61 16.61
CA THR A 138 -15.53 -0.23 16.36
C THR A 138 -14.43 0.16 17.34
N VAL A 139 -14.57 -0.19 18.62
CA VAL A 139 -13.55 0.05 19.65
C VAL A 139 -12.29 -0.76 19.35
N THR A 140 -12.42 -2.07 19.09
CA THR A 140 -11.27 -2.92 18.73
C THR A 140 -10.62 -2.51 17.43
N GLY A 141 -11.42 -2.03 16.46
CA GLY A 141 -10.93 -1.50 15.20
C GLY A 141 -10.14 -0.22 15.39
N SER A 142 -10.59 0.69 16.27
CA SER A 142 -9.85 1.90 16.65
C SER A 142 -8.47 1.56 17.24
N CYS A 143 -8.41 0.57 18.15
CA CYS A 143 -7.14 0.04 18.68
C CYS A 143 -6.26 -0.60 17.59
N THR A 144 -6.87 -1.24 16.60
CA THR A 144 -6.16 -1.84 15.46
C THR A 144 -5.55 -0.76 14.57
N VAL A 145 -6.28 0.33 14.30
CA VAL A 145 -5.75 1.48 13.54
C VAL A 145 -4.55 2.09 14.25
N VAL A 146 -4.63 2.33 15.56
CA VAL A 146 -3.48 2.85 16.34
C VAL A 146 -2.29 1.89 16.27
N ARG A 147 -2.53 0.58 16.36
CA ARG A 147 -1.48 -0.45 16.25
C ARG A 147 -0.85 -0.49 14.86
N ASP A 148 -1.65 -0.36 13.80
CA ASP A 148 -1.16 -0.36 12.43
C ASP A 148 -0.31 0.88 12.14
N VAL A 149 -0.72 2.06 12.64
CA VAL A 149 0.10 3.28 12.56
C VAL A 149 1.38 3.13 13.39
N LYS A 150 1.32 2.54 14.58
CA LYS A 150 2.53 2.21 15.35
C LYS A 150 3.48 1.34 14.54
N ASP A 151 2.98 0.29 13.89
CA ASP A 151 3.82 -0.60 13.09
C ASP A 151 4.42 0.13 11.88
N LEU A 152 3.67 1.04 11.24
CA LEU A 152 4.18 1.91 10.18
C LEU A 152 5.34 2.80 10.68
N LEU A 153 5.14 3.50 11.81
CA LEU A 153 6.11 4.46 12.34
C LEU A 153 7.36 3.80 12.94
N PHE A 154 7.24 2.60 13.51
CA PHE A 154 8.37 1.86 14.08
C PHE A 154 9.13 1.00 13.08
N HIS A 155 8.52 0.58 11.98
CA HIS A 155 9.15 -0.39 11.06
C HIS A 155 9.25 0.12 9.64
N SER A 156 8.13 0.53 9.06
CA SER A 156 8.12 0.97 7.66
C SER A 156 8.93 2.24 7.48
N TYR A 157 8.81 3.18 8.42
CA TYR A 157 9.59 4.42 8.42
C TYR A 157 11.10 4.16 8.43
N PHE A 158 11.59 3.43 9.44
CA PHE A 158 13.00 3.12 9.57
C PHE A 158 13.52 2.31 8.39
N SER A 159 12.74 1.34 7.89
CA SER A 159 13.10 0.59 6.68
C SER A 159 13.28 1.45 5.44
N ILE A 160 12.48 2.51 5.28
CA ILE A 160 12.63 3.44 4.16
C ILE A 160 13.88 4.30 4.36
N MET A 161 14.11 4.78 5.59
CA MET A 161 15.28 5.58 5.91
C MET A 161 16.60 4.79 5.81
N ASP A 162 16.57 3.49 6.15
CA ASP A 162 17.71 2.59 6.03
C ASP A 162 18.06 2.33 4.57
N ASP A 163 17.06 2.23 3.69
CA ASP A 163 17.30 2.13 2.25
C ASP A 163 18.02 3.36 1.70
N LEU A 164 17.60 4.56 2.13
CA LEU A 164 18.29 5.80 1.76
C LEU A 164 19.74 5.81 2.24
N LEU A 165 20.02 5.20 3.39
CA LEU A 165 21.36 5.12 3.95
C LEU A 165 22.25 4.07 3.27
N LEU A 166 21.69 2.88 2.99
CA LEU A 166 22.44 1.69 2.58
C LEU A 166 22.56 1.53 1.06
N GLN A 167 21.65 2.10 0.26
CA GLN A 167 21.76 1.98 -1.18
C GLN A 167 22.97 2.76 -1.71
N ALA A 168 23.67 2.16 -2.68
CA ALA A 168 24.73 2.80 -3.44
C ALA A 168 24.20 3.22 -4.82
N PRO A 169 24.68 4.34 -5.39
CA PRO A 169 24.26 4.75 -6.72
C PRO A 169 24.69 3.71 -7.77
N PRO A 170 23.84 3.43 -8.79
CA PRO A 170 24.11 2.40 -9.79
C PRO A 170 25.35 2.66 -10.65
N ASP A 171 25.69 3.94 -10.86
CA ASP A 171 26.84 4.37 -11.69
C ASP A 171 28.01 4.92 -10.84
N GLU A 172 28.05 4.61 -9.53
CA GLU A 172 29.00 5.13 -8.53
C GLU A 172 29.03 6.65 -8.34
N LYS A 173 28.30 7.41 -9.17
CA LYS A 173 28.17 8.85 -9.09
C LYS A 173 26.95 9.23 -8.24
N PRO A 174 27.12 10.04 -7.18
CA PRO A 174 26.00 10.58 -6.43
C PRO A 174 25.08 11.42 -7.32
N TYR A 175 23.77 11.35 -7.08
CA TYR A 175 22.80 12.21 -7.74
C TYR A 175 23.02 13.67 -7.31
N GLU A 176 23.32 14.54 -8.26
CA GLU A 176 23.52 15.97 -8.05
C GLU A 176 22.56 16.83 -8.86
N ILE A 177 22.17 17.97 -8.27
CA ILE A 177 21.29 18.94 -8.92
C ILE A 177 22.14 19.99 -9.64
N ARG A 178 21.79 20.29 -10.90
CA ARG A 178 22.39 21.37 -11.69
C ARG A 178 21.88 22.72 -11.19
N LEU A 179 22.71 23.42 -10.41
CA LEU A 179 22.37 24.70 -9.80
C LEU A 179 21.92 25.77 -10.81
N LEU A 180 22.49 25.75 -12.02
CA LEU A 180 22.18 26.72 -13.09
C LEU A 180 20.73 26.62 -13.60
N ASP A 181 20.09 25.45 -13.47
CA ASP A 181 18.72 25.24 -13.94
C ASP A 181 17.67 25.63 -12.88
N ILE A 182 18.08 25.89 -11.63
CA ILE A 182 17.19 26.19 -10.51
C ILE A 182 16.40 27.51 -10.70
N PRO A 183 17.01 28.64 -11.11
CA PRO A 183 16.27 29.88 -11.28
C PRO A 183 15.14 29.75 -12.32
N GLY A 184 15.40 29.03 -13.41
CA GLY A 184 14.39 28.74 -14.44
C GLY A 184 13.28 27.83 -13.90
N ALA A 185 13.63 26.81 -13.11
CA ALA A 185 12.65 25.95 -12.45
C ALA A 185 11.77 26.72 -11.46
N LEU A 186 12.35 27.61 -10.64
CA LEU A 186 11.62 28.42 -9.66
C LEU A 186 10.67 29.40 -10.32
N LEU A 187 11.10 30.07 -11.40
CA LEU A 187 10.25 30.96 -12.17
C LEU A 187 9.08 30.20 -12.81
N SER A 188 9.34 29.01 -13.38
CA SER A 188 8.28 28.15 -13.91
C SER A 188 7.30 27.69 -12.83
N ALA A 189 7.77 27.40 -11.60
CA ALA A 189 6.93 27.05 -10.48
C ALA A 189 5.99 28.20 -10.09
N ALA A 190 6.53 29.42 -9.98
CA ALA A 190 5.76 30.61 -9.63
C ALA A 190 4.68 30.91 -10.67
N CYS A 191 5.03 30.85 -11.96
CA CYS A 191 4.06 30.99 -13.06
C CYS A 191 2.99 29.89 -13.01
N GLY A 192 3.39 28.64 -12.74
CA GLY A 192 2.47 27.50 -12.61
C GLY A 192 1.47 27.69 -11.46
N LEU A 193 1.94 28.03 -10.27
CA LEU A 193 1.07 28.26 -9.11
C LEU A 193 0.08 29.40 -9.33
N LEU A 194 0.49 30.48 -10.02
CA LEU A 194 -0.39 31.60 -10.34
C LEU A 194 -1.41 31.23 -11.43
N LEU A 195 -0.96 30.66 -12.55
CA LEU A 195 -1.85 30.35 -13.67
C LEU A 195 -2.82 29.22 -13.32
N ASP A 196 -2.32 28.09 -12.81
CA ASP A 196 -3.15 26.92 -12.49
C ASP A 196 -4.11 27.25 -11.35
N GLY A 197 -3.66 28.02 -10.34
CA GLY A 197 -4.53 28.47 -9.25
C GLY A 197 -5.75 29.24 -9.74
N ILE A 198 -5.56 30.18 -10.68
CA ILE A 198 -6.66 30.96 -11.28
C ILE A 198 -7.50 30.06 -12.20
N MET A 199 -6.86 29.36 -13.14
CA MET A 199 -7.56 28.62 -14.19
C MET A 199 -8.34 27.42 -13.65
N PHE A 200 -7.78 26.66 -12.72
CA PHE A 200 -8.46 25.49 -12.13
C PHE A 200 -9.67 25.94 -11.31
N THR A 201 -9.55 27.06 -10.59
CA THR A 201 -10.68 27.66 -9.86
C THR A 201 -11.80 28.05 -10.82
N LEU A 202 -11.48 28.73 -11.93
CA LEU A 202 -12.47 29.10 -12.95
C LEU A 202 -13.14 27.88 -13.58
N ILE A 203 -12.36 26.86 -13.98
CA ILE A 203 -12.87 25.61 -14.55
C ILE A 203 -13.77 24.87 -13.55
N ALA A 204 -13.35 24.78 -12.28
CA ALA A 204 -14.11 24.11 -11.23
C ALA A 204 -15.45 24.82 -10.96
N ILE A 205 -15.46 26.16 -10.89
CA ILE A 205 -16.69 26.94 -10.72
C ILE A 205 -17.61 26.78 -11.93
N TYR A 206 -17.06 26.81 -13.15
CA TYR A 206 -17.83 26.63 -14.38
C TYR A 206 -18.46 25.23 -14.47
N LYS A 207 -17.73 24.18 -14.09
CA LYS A 207 -18.20 22.77 -14.16
C LYS A 207 -19.01 22.34 -12.94
N CYS A 208 -18.98 23.09 -11.84
CA CYS A 208 -19.76 22.85 -10.62
C CYS A 208 -21.26 22.60 -10.89
N PRO A 209 -22.00 23.49 -11.60
CA PRO A 209 -23.40 23.24 -11.90
C PRO A 209 -23.61 21.99 -12.77
N VAL A 210 -22.72 21.74 -13.74
CA VAL A 210 -22.80 20.55 -14.61
C VAL A 210 -22.66 19.27 -13.78
N MET A 211 -21.68 19.21 -12.89
CA MET A 211 -21.46 18.08 -11.97
C MET A 211 -22.65 17.88 -11.03
N LEU A 212 -23.23 18.96 -10.51
CA LEU A 212 -24.40 18.91 -9.63
C LEU A 212 -25.60 18.29 -10.35
N PHE A 213 -26.00 18.84 -11.49
CA PHE A 213 -27.17 18.37 -12.23
C PHE A 213 -26.96 16.99 -12.86
N LYS A 214 -25.78 16.71 -13.43
CA LYS A 214 -25.49 15.41 -14.03
C LYS A 214 -25.43 14.32 -12.97
N GLY A 215 -24.80 14.59 -11.83
CA GLY A 215 -24.75 13.65 -10.72
C GLY A 215 -26.12 13.37 -10.13
N TRP A 216 -26.95 14.39 -9.90
CA TRP A 216 -28.34 14.17 -9.50
C TRP A 216 -29.14 13.38 -10.52
N LYS A 217 -29.05 13.73 -11.81
CA LYS A 217 -29.73 12.99 -12.87
C LYS A 217 -29.32 11.52 -12.87
N ARG A 218 -28.02 11.23 -12.75
CA ARG A 218 -27.50 9.87 -12.70
C ARG A 218 -27.97 9.12 -11.45
N LEU A 219 -27.84 9.71 -10.26
CA LEU A 219 -28.30 9.10 -9.00
C LEU A 219 -29.82 8.83 -9.00
N ILE A 220 -30.62 9.72 -9.58
CA ILE A 220 -32.07 9.53 -9.75
C ILE A 220 -32.37 8.43 -10.77
N GLN A 221 -31.62 8.36 -11.88
CA GLN A 221 -31.77 7.30 -12.87
C GLN A 221 -31.36 5.93 -12.32
N ASP A 222 -30.28 5.85 -11.55
CA ASP A 222 -29.82 4.64 -10.88
C ASP A 222 -30.84 4.17 -9.83
N LEU A 223 -31.46 5.11 -9.11
CA LEU A 223 -32.56 4.85 -8.17
C LEU A 223 -33.80 4.26 -8.86
N ILE A 224 -34.17 4.76 -10.05
CA ILE A 224 -35.35 4.32 -10.82
C ILE A 224 -35.08 3.02 -11.59
N GLY A 225 -33.86 2.84 -12.09
CA GLY A 225 -33.46 1.74 -12.96
C GLY A 225 -33.10 0.43 -12.23
N ARG A 226 -32.87 0.46 -10.90
CA ARG A 226 -32.33 -0.69 -10.13
C ARG A 226 -31.03 -1.26 -10.74
N GLU A 227 -30.14 -0.40 -11.22
CA GLU A 227 -28.81 -0.80 -11.73
C GLU A 227 -27.69 -0.24 -10.81
N GLY A 228 -26.57 -0.97 -10.70
CA GLY A 228 -25.40 -0.58 -9.86
C GLY A 228 -25.42 -1.14 -8.43
N PRO A 229 -24.80 -0.48 -7.42
CA PRO A 229 -24.77 -0.93 -6.01
C PRO A 229 -26.16 -0.97 -5.33
N PHE A 230 -27.21 -0.78 -6.12
CA PHE A 230 -28.62 -0.63 -5.74
C PHE A 230 -29.48 -1.81 -6.23
N LEU A 231 -28.84 -2.96 -6.49
CA LEU A 231 -29.49 -4.23 -6.86
C LEU A 231 -30.45 -4.75 -5.78
N GLU A 232 -30.18 -4.47 -4.50
CA GLU A 232 -31.03 -4.88 -3.39
C GLU A 232 -31.94 -3.74 -2.92
N THR A 233 -33.21 -4.06 -2.66
CA THR A 233 -34.20 -3.13 -2.08
C THR A 233 -33.75 -2.49 -0.76
N ALA A 234 -32.75 -3.08 -0.09
CA ALA A 234 -32.13 -2.54 1.11
C ALA A 234 -31.34 -1.24 0.87
N CYS A 235 -30.85 -1.01 -0.35
CA CYS A 235 -29.96 0.11 -0.69
C CYS A 235 -30.68 1.38 -1.17
N VAL A 236 -31.99 1.32 -1.44
CA VAL A 236 -32.78 2.44 -1.99
C VAL A 236 -32.69 3.72 -1.13
N PRO A 237 -32.69 3.64 0.21
CA PRO A 237 -32.64 4.88 0.99
C PRO A 237 -31.21 5.40 1.23
N PHE A 238 -30.19 4.55 1.05
CA PHE A 238 -28.81 5.03 0.89
C PHE A 238 -28.64 5.84 -0.39
N ALA A 239 -29.31 5.44 -1.48
CA ALA A 239 -29.37 6.25 -2.69
C ALA A 239 -30.08 7.59 -2.43
N GLY A 240 -31.16 7.61 -1.63
CA GLY A 240 -31.80 8.85 -1.19
C GLY A 240 -30.86 9.78 -0.41
N LEU A 241 -30.08 9.22 0.53
CA LEU A 241 -29.07 9.97 1.28
C LEU A 241 -27.94 10.47 0.37
N ALA A 242 -27.50 9.66 -0.60
CA ALA A 242 -26.48 10.04 -1.58
C ALA A 242 -26.96 11.22 -2.46
N ILE A 243 -28.24 11.22 -2.88
CA ILE A 243 -28.85 12.34 -3.62
C ILE A 243 -28.85 13.61 -2.77
N LEU A 244 -29.23 13.50 -1.48
CA LEU A 244 -29.26 14.63 -0.56
C LEU A 244 -27.87 15.21 -0.27
N LEU A 245 -26.87 14.34 -0.09
CA LEU A 245 -25.50 14.71 0.24
C LEU A 245 -24.64 15.07 -0.99
N TRP A 246 -25.15 14.83 -2.20
CA TRP A 246 -24.44 15.12 -3.45
C TRP A 246 -23.89 16.57 -3.54
N PRO A 247 -24.62 17.62 -3.12
CA PRO A 247 -24.08 18.99 -3.13
C PRO A 247 -22.80 19.16 -2.29
N PHE A 248 -22.69 18.46 -1.16
CA PHE A 248 -21.48 18.48 -0.34
C PHE A 248 -20.32 17.76 -1.03
N ALA A 249 -20.60 16.68 -1.76
CA ALA A 249 -19.59 16.00 -2.57
C ALA A 249 -19.09 16.91 -3.71
N VAL A 250 -19.98 17.67 -4.36
CA VAL A 250 -19.61 18.67 -5.37
C VAL A 250 -18.74 19.78 -4.76
N LEU A 251 -19.10 20.29 -3.58
CA LEU A 251 -18.29 21.29 -2.87
C LEU A 251 -16.89 20.73 -2.55
N GLY A 252 -16.81 19.49 -2.07
CA GLY A 252 -15.54 18.79 -1.84
C GLY A 252 -14.71 18.65 -3.11
N ALA A 253 -15.34 18.33 -4.25
CA ALA A 253 -14.67 18.22 -5.54
C ALA A 253 -14.12 19.57 -6.05
N VAL A 254 -14.85 20.66 -5.83
CA VAL A 254 -14.37 22.03 -6.15
C VAL A 254 -13.15 22.38 -5.29
N LEU A 255 -13.22 22.14 -3.98
CA LEU A 255 -12.09 22.38 -3.08
C LEU A 255 -10.86 21.53 -3.44
N ALA A 256 -11.08 20.25 -3.77
CA ALA A 256 -10.02 19.35 -4.21
C ALA A 256 -9.38 19.80 -5.54
N SER A 257 -10.19 20.34 -6.46
CA SER A 257 -9.72 20.91 -7.73
C SER A 257 -8.87 22.16 -7.53
N ILE A 258 -9.25 23.03 -6.60
CA ILE A 258 -8.44 24.20 -6.24
C ILE A 258 -7.12 23.74 -5.61
N LEU A 259 -7.18 22.77 -4.70
CA LEU A 259 -5.98 22.28 -4.02
C LEU A 259 -5.01 21.53 -4.96
N SER A 260 -5.52 20.83 -5.98
CA SER A 260 -4.70 20.10 -6.96
C SER A 260 -3.89 21.01 -7.89
N SER A 261 -4.28 22.29 -8.03
CA SER A 261 -3.53 23.28 -8.80
C SER A 261 -2.10 23.49 -8.27
N ILE A 262 -1.88 23.31 -6.96
CA ILE A 262 -0.59 23.54 -6.33
C ILE A 262 0.45 22.52 -6.85
N PRO A 263 0.27 21.20 -6.66
CA PRO A 263 1.25 20.23 -7.14
C PRO A 263 1.35 20.20 -8.68
N LEU A 264 0.23 20.36 -9.39
CA LEU A 264 0.23 20.35 -10.86
C LEU A 264 0.96 21.55 -11.44
N GLY A 265 0.73 22.76 -10.91
CA GLY A 265 1.43 23.97 -11.33
C GLY A 265 2.90 23.95 -10.95
N ALA A 266 3.23 23.48 -9.73
CA ALA A 266 4.61 23.35 -9.28
C ALA A 266 5.41 22.34 -10.12
N TYR A 267 4.77 21.35 -10.76
CA TYR A 267 5.43 20.39 -11.64
C TYR A 267 6.07 21.04 -12.88
N GLY A 268 5.67 22.27 -13.25
CA GLY A 268 6.38 23.05 -14.27
C GLY A 268 7.86 23.27 -13.95
N ALA A 269 8.20 23.35 -12.65
CA ALA A 269 9.59 23.40 -12.18
C ALA A 269 10.36 22.13 -12.56
N ALA A 270 9.73 20.96 -12.39
CA ALA A 270 10.34 19.68 -12.72
C ALA A 270 10.58 19.56 -14.23
N VAL A 271 9.63 20.01 -15.06
CA VAL A 271 9.79 20.02 -16.52
C VAL A 271 10.89 20.99 -16.96
N ALA A 272 10.89 22.21 -16.43
CA ALA A 272 11.94 23.19 -16.71
C ALA A 272 13.34 22.65 -16.37
N TYR A 273 13.45 21.95 -15.23
CA TYR A 273 14.69 21.35 -14.76
C TYR A 273 15.12 20.14 -15.60
N GLN A 274 14.19 19.23 -15.93
CA GLN A 274 14.48 18.03 -16.75
C GLN A 274 14.94 18.40 -18.16
N GLU A 275 14.28 19.37 -18.80
CA GLU A 275 14.56 19.80 -20.17
C GLU A 275 15.65 20.89 -20.25
N SER A 276 16.20 21.30 -19.10
CA SER A 276 17.09 22.46 -18.91
C SER A 276 16.61 23.67 -19.71
N SER A 277 15.30 23.94 -19.63
CA SER A 277 14.65 24.96 -20.45
C SER A 277 13.40 25.54 -19.77
N LEU A 278 13.49 26.81 -19.40
CA LEU A 278 12.35 27.58 -18.89
C LEU A 278 11.16 27.57 -19.84
N LYS A 279 11.42 27.65 -21.15
CA LYS A 279 10.36 27.63 -22.19
C LYS A 279 9.55 26.34 -22.12
N MET A 280 10.20 25.19 -21.88
CA MET A 280 9.51 23.91 -21.77
C MET A 280 8.68 23.83 -20.48
N GLY A 281 9.21 24.34 -19.36
CA GLY A 281 8.44 24.46 -18.11
C GLY A 281 7.19 25.34 -18.24
N LEU A 282 7.32 26.51 -18.87
CA LEU A 282 6.19 27.39 -19.15
C LEU A 282 5.21 26.76 -20.16
N SER A 283 5.70 26.00 -21.13
CA SER A 283 4.85 25.26 -22.06
C SER A 283 4.04 24.18 -21.34
N TYR A 284 4.64 23.51 -20.34
CA TYR A 284 3.91 22.60 -19.47
C TYR A 284 2.85 23.33 -18.64
N VAL A 285 3.17 24.48 -18.05
CA VAL A 285 2.22 25.28 -17.25
C VAL A 285 0.99 25.70 -18.06
N VAL A 286 1.15 26.02 -19.34
CA VAL A 286 -0.01 26.29 -20.21
C VAL A 286 -0.78 24.99 -20.51
N SER A 287 -0.06 23.89 -20.67
CA SER A 287 -0.64 22.58 -21.00
C SER A 287 -1.32 21.89 -19.80
N SER A 288 -0.91 22.18 -18.55
CA SER A 288 -1.51 21.61 -17.34
C SER A 288 -2.98 22.00 -17.21
N VAL A 289 -3.34 23.21 -17.62
CA VAL A 289 -4.74 23.66 -17.72
C VAL A 289 -5.54 22.79 -18.69
N SER A 290 -4.97 22.48 -19.87
CA SER A 290 -5.59 21.58 -20.86
C SER A 290 -5.75 20.16 -20.31
N ILE A 291 -4.72 19.63 -19.66
CA ILE A 291 -4.74 18.29 -19.03
C ILE A 291 -5.82 18.22 -17.94
N PHE A 292 -5.92 19.24 -17.10
CA PHE A 292 -6.92 19.30 -16.04
C PHE A 292 -8.35 19.43 -16.59
N ASP A 293 -8.54 20.26 -17.62
CA ASP A 293 -9.83 20.42 -18.28
C ASP A 293 -10.27 19.13 -18.98
N GLU A 294 -9.37 18.44 -19.68
CA GLU A 294 -9.60 17.12 -20.30
C GLU A 294 -9.97 16.07 -19.24
N TYR A 295 -9.19 15.96 -18.16
CA TYR A 295 -9.49 15.05 -17.06
C TYR A 295 -10.87 15.31 -16.44
N THR A 296 -11.22 16.58 -16.20
CA THR A 296 -12.53 16.93 -15.65
C THR A 296 -13.67 16.75 -16.65
N ASN A 297 -13.41 16.84 -17.96
CA ASN A 297 -14.38 16.46 -18.99
C ASN A 297 -14.65 14.96 -18.95
N ASP A 298 -13.63 14.13 -18.84
CA ASP A 298 -13.77 12.68 -18.75
C ASP A 298 -14.53 12.25 -17.48
N VAL A 299 -14.16 12.81 -16.32
CA VAL A 299 -14.85 12.54 -15.04
C VAL A 299 -16.33 12.90 -15.10
N LEU A 300 -16.67 13.92 -15.88
CA LEU A 300 -18.04 14.40 -16.05
C LEU A 300 -18.70 13.89 -17.32
N ASP A 301 -18.16 12.86 -17.98
CA ASP A 301 -18.47 12.38 -19.35
C ASP A 301 -19.02 13.51 -20.26
N MET A 302 -18.23 14.58 -20.43
CA MET A 302 -18.45 15.65 -21.38
C MET A 302 -17.76 15.33 -22.72
N ALA A 303 -17.81 16.24 -23.69
CA ALA A 303 -17.14 16.03 -24.97
C ALA A 303 -15.63 15.79 -24.76
N PRO A 304 -15.03 14.81 -25.48
CA PRO A 304 -13.63 14.47 -25.30
C PRO A 304 -12.71 15.61 -25.74
N GLY A 305 -11.60 15.77 -25.03
CA GLY A 305 -10.59 16.81 -25.27
C GLY A 305 -10.79 18.07 -24.42
N SER A 306 -9.96 19.07 -24.68
CA SER A 306 -9.96 20.37 -24.00
C SER A 306 -9.99 21.51 -25.00
N CYS A 307 -10.61 22.63 -24.62
CA CYS A 307 -10.58 23.87 -25.39
C CYS A 307 -9.29 24.70 -25.18
N PHE A 308 -8.42 24.29 -24.25
CA PHE A 308 -7.17 24.97 -23.94
C PHE A 308 -6.00 24.43 -24.77
N PRO A 309 -5.00 25.28 -25.09
CA PRO A 309 -3.86 24.88 -25.90
C PRO A 309 -2.99 23.82 -25.18
N ARG A 310 -2.62 22.78 -25.91
CA ARG A 310 -1.68 21.75 -25.45
C ARG A 310 -0.34 21.93 -26.18
N LEU A 311 0.61 22.57 -25.50
CA LEU A 311 1.93 22.88 -26.05
C LEU A 311 2.87 21.68 -25.87
N LYS A 312 3.77 21.44 -26.82
CA LYS A 312 4.81 20.40 -26.68
C LYS A 312 5.86 20.88 -25.66
N TYR A 313 5.94 20.19 -24.53
CA TYR A 313 6.84 20.55 -23.41
C TYR A 313 7.93 19.50 -23.13
N ARG A 314 8.03 18.44 -23.95
CA ARG A 314 9.16 17.49 -23.95
C ARG A 314 9.82 17.39 -25.32
N LYS A 315 11.15 17.39 -25.35
CA LYS A 315 11.92 17.32 -26.63
C LYS A 315 11.95 15.90 -27.21
N ASN A 316 11.84 14.87 -26.37
CA ASN A 316 12.07 13.46 -26.70
C ASN A 316 10.84 12.56 -26.48
N GLU A 317 9.64 13.02 -26.84
CA GLU A 317 8.46 12.11 -26.87
C GLU A 317 8.63 10.99 -27.91
N ASP A 318 9.37 11.23 -29.00
CA ASP A 318 9.54 10.29 -30.10
C ASP A 318 10.82 9.42 -29.99
N SER A 319 11.69 9.67 -29.01
CA SER A 319 13.01 9.02 -28.86
C SER A 319 13.23 8.37 -27.48
N SER A 320 12.18 8.28 -26.65
CA SER A 320 12.19 7.57 -25.37
C SER A 320 12.09 6.04 -25.52
N HIS A 321 12.85 5.48 -26.46
CA HIS A 321 13.17 4.05 -26.56
C HIS A 321 14.44 3.64 -25.78
N GLY A 322 14.97 4.53 -24.94
CA GLY A 322 16.05 4.21 -24.00
C GLY A 322 15.65 4.58 -22.58
N GLY A 323 15.18 3.61 -21.79
CA GLY A 323 15.23 3.70 -20.32
C GLY A 323 13.95 4.01 -19.55
N SER A 324 12.75 3.94 -20.14
CA SER A 324 11.50 3.89 -19.38
C SER A 324 10.67 2.69 -19.81
N LEU A 325 10.36 1.85 -18.81
CA LEU A 325 9.36 0.78 -18.87
C LEU A 325 8.12 1.23 -19.65
N SER A 326 7.88 0.58 -20.77
CA SER A 326 6.59 0.60 -21.44
C SER A 326 6.25 -0.83 -21.88
N ARG A 327 4.96 -1.13 -21.76
CA ARG A 327 4.28 -2.39 -22.11
C ARG A 327 4.81 -2.96 -23.43
N PRO A 328 4.90 -4.29 -23.59
CA PRO A 328 5.01 -4.86 -24.93
C PRO A 328 3.82 -4.40 -25.77
N ALA A 329 4.09 -4.13 -27.05
CA ALA A 329 3.17 -3.60 -28.08
C ALA A 329 1.98 -4.53 -28.43
N SER A 330 1.61 -5.46 -27.55
CA SER A 330 0.46 -6.35 -27.71
C SER A 330 -0.80 -5.85 -26.98
N PHE A 331 -0.76 -4.68 -26.35
CA PHE A 331 -1.89 -4.06 -25.64
C PHE A 331 -2.35 -2.72 -26.24
N ASP A 332 -2.07 -2.50 -27.54
CA ASP A 332 -2.68 -1.40 -28.29
C ASP A 332 -4.17 -1.70 -28.53
N LYS A 333 -5.01 -1.13 -27.66
CA LYS A 333 -6.47 -1.07 -27.79
C LYS A 333 -6.93 -0.14 -28.93
N GLU A 334 -6.07 0.17 -29.89
CA GLU A 334 -6.27 1.23 -30.89
C GLU A 334 -6.65 0.70 -32.29
N LYS A 335 -7.00 -0.58 -32.42
CA LYS A 335 -7.59 -1.16 -33.65
C LYS A 335 -8.89 -1.92 -33.40
N GLN A 336 -9.82 -1.29 -32.68
CA GLN A 336 -11.26 -1.59 -32.83
C GLN A 336 -12.00 -0.30 -33.18
N GLU A 337 -11.81 0.19 -34.40
CA GLU A 337 -12.77 1.10 -35.01
C GLU A 337 -14.13 0.41 -35.16
N GLY A 338 -15.18 1.10 -34.73
CA GLY A 338 -16.50 0.98 -35.36
C GLY A 338 -17.51 0.00 -34.76
N LYS A 339 -17.78 0.02 -33.44
CA LYS A 339 -19.07 -0.48 -32.91
C LYS A 339 -19.61 0.36 -31.74
N LYS A 340 -20.66 1.14 -32.06
CA LYS A 340 -21.83 1.60 -31.28
C LYS A 340 -21.66 2.00 -29.78
N PRO A 341 -22.41 3.02 -29.28
CA PRO A 341 -22.36 3.42 -27.87
C PRO A 341 -22.58 2.22 -26.96
N PRO A 342 -21.99 2.17 -25.75
CA PRO A 342 -22.07 1.01 -24.88
C PRO A 342 -23.53 0.64 -24.69
N ALA A 343 -23.93 -0.47 -25.30
CA ALA A 343 -25.22 -1.06 -25.09
C ALA A 343 -25.33 -1.41 -23.61
N ARG A 344 -26.48 -1.07 -23.02
CA ARG A 344 -26.94 -1.50 -21.70
C ARG A 344 -26.35 -2.88 -21.39
N VAL A 345 -25.54 -2.96 -20.33
CA VAL A 345 -25.06 -4.23 -19.81
C VAL A 345 -26.27 -4.93 -19.20
N SER A 346 -27.03 -5.61 -20.05
CA SER A 346 -27.94 -6.66 -19.60
C SER A 346 -27.09 -7.71 -18.91
N SER A 347 -27.25 -7.79 -17.59
CA SER A 347 -26.87 -8.88 -16.70
C SER A 347 -26.72 -10.22 -17.45
N PHE A 348 -25.48 -10.59 -17.74
CA PHE A 348 -25.11 -11.98 -17.92
C PHE A 348 -24.50 -12.46 -16.62
N LYS A 349 -25.35 -13.17 -15.88
CA LYS A 349 -25.07 -13.97 -14.71
C LYS A 349 -24.14 -15.13 -15.09
N ASN A 350 -22.86 -14.83 -15.29
CA ASN A 350 -21.79 -15.80 -15.12
C ASN A 350 -21.00 -15.36 -13.90
N SER A 351 -20.85 -16.27 -12.94
CA SER A 351 -20.10 -16.13 -11.69
C SER A 351 -18.64 -15.75 -11.95
N ILE A 352 -18.38 -14.47 -12.19
CA ILE A 352 -17.07 -13.90 -11.94
C ILE A 352 -17.09 -13.60 -10.45
N ASP A 353 -16.56 -14.53 -9.66
CA ASP A 353 -16.28 -14.26 -8.25
C ASP A 353 -15.33 -13.06 -8.21
N GLU A 354 -15.85 -11.90 -7.82
CA GLU A 354 -15.05 -10.72 -7.55
C GLU A 354 -14.04 -11.09 -6.46
N PHE A 355 -12.77 -11.25 -6.85
CA PHE A 355 -11.77 -11.82 -5.95
C PHE A 355 -11.48 -10.81 -4.83
N ASN A 356 -11.76 -11.20 -3.58
CA ASN A 356 -11.54 -10.33 -2.43
C ASN A 356 -10.02 -9.99 -2.32
N PRO A 357 -9.63 -8.70 -2.26
CA PRO A 357 -8.22 -8.31 -2.18
C PRO A 357 -7.47 -8.93 -0.98
N PHE A 358 -8.16 -9.17 0.13
CA PHE A 358 -7.57 -9.82 1.30
C PHE A 358 -7.30 -11.31 1.07
N LYS A 359 -8.07 -11.98 0.20
CA LYS A 359 -7.95 -13.41 -0.10
C LYS A 359 -6.67 -13.74 -0.86
N LEU A 360 -6.23 -12.87 -1.77
CA LEU A 360 -4.97 -13.04 -2.50
C LEU A 360 -3.76 -12.92 -1.57
N LEU A 361 -3.77 -11.94 -0.66
CA LEU A 361 -2.72 -11.80 0.33
C LEU A 361 -2.70 -12.98 1.31
N GLU A 362 -3.87 -13.48 1.71
CA GLU A 362 -4.00 -14.70 2.51
C GLU A 362 -3.44 -15.93 1.79
N HIS A 363 -3.73 -16.10 0.50
CA HIS A 363 -3.16 -17.17 -0.31
C HIS A 363 -1.63 -17.05 -0.39
N LEU A 364 -1.10 -15.84 -0.61
CA LEU A 364 0.35 -15.60 -0.60
C LEU A 364 0.98 -16.04 0.73
N PHE A 365 0.41 -15.65 1.87
CA PHE A 365 0.94 -16.01 3.19
C PHE A 365 0.79 -17.51 3.49
N ALA A 366 -0.29 -18.15 3.06
CA ALA A 366 -0.48 -19.59 3.17
C ALA A 366 0.60 -20.35 2.39
N GLU A 367 0.87 -19.91 1.16
CA GLU A 367 1.90 -20.51 0.31
C GLU A 367 3.32 -20.22 0.85
N CYS A 368 3.58 -19.03 1.40
CA CYS A 368 4.82 -18.73 2.13
C CYS A 368 5.04 -19.68 3.30
N LYS A 369 3.99 -20.05 4.04
CA LYS A 369 4.09 -21.05 5.11
C LYS A 369 4.46 -22.42 4.56
N HIS A 370 3.70 -22.91 3.58
CA HIS A 370 3.91 -24.23 2.99
C HIS A 370 5.31 -24.37 2.36
N GLN A 371 5.71 -23.42 1.51
CA GLN A 371 7.02 -23.42 0.86
C GLN A 371 8.16 -23.14 1.85
N GLY A 372 7.90 -22.32 2.87
CA GLY A 372 8.85 -22.05 3.94
C GLY A 372 9.17 -23.30 4.77
N GLU A 373 8.18 -24.11 5.12
CA GLU A 373 8.37 -25.40 5.81
C GLU A 373 9.22 -26.36 4.95
N ALA A 374 8.97 -26.41 3.64
CA ALA A 374 9.78 -27.19 2.71
C ALA A 374 11.24 -26.70 2.63
N LEU A 375 11.47 -25.38 2.63
CA LEU A 375 12.81 -24.79 2.62
C LEU A 375 13.56 -24.96 3.95
N VAL A 376 12.86 -24.94 5.08
CA VAL A 376 13.40 -25.32 6.40
C VAL A 376 13.82 -26.79 6.38
N SER A 377 12.98 -27.68 5.85
CA SER A 377 13.28 -29.12 5.75
C SER A 377 14.50 -29.40 4.86
N LYS A 378 14.71 -28.60 3.81
CA LYS A 378 15.89 -28.66 2.93
C LYS A 378 17.14 -28.01 3.54
N GLY A 379 17.05 -27.41 4.74
CA GLY A 379 18.16 -26.67 5.36
C GLY A 379 18.49 -25.34 4.68
N VAL A 380 17.66 -24.88 3.73
CA VAL A 380 17.86 -23.62 3.01
C VAL A 380 17.47 -22.43 3.87
N ILE A 381 16.50 -22.56 4.78
CA ILE A 381 16.18 -21.56 5.82
C ILE A 381 16.75 -22.05 7.15
N THR A 382 17.49 -21.19 7.84
CA THR A 382 18.25 -21.53 9.06
C THR A 382 17.79 -20.70 10.26
N MET A 383 18.24 -21.08 11.47
CA MET A 383 17.97 -20.32 12.69
C MET A 383 18.51 -18.88 12.61
N LYS A 384 19.62 -18.66 11.90
CA LYS A 384 20.18 -17.32 11.65
C LYS A 384 19.18 -16.41 10.93
N ASP A 385 18.44 -16.95 9.96
CA ASP A 385 17.43 -16.19 9.20
C ASP A 385 16.25 -15.77 10.09
N ILE A 386 15.88 -16.63 11.05
CA ILE A 386 14.83 -16.35 12.03
C ILE A 386 15.29 -15.29 13.03
N GLU A 387 16.52 -15.38 13.52
CA GLU A 387 17.12 -14.41 14.45
C GLU A 387 17.31 -13.04 13.81
N GLU A 388 17.80 -13.00 12.57
CA GLU A 388 17.94 -11.75 11.81
C GLU A 388 16.58 -11.08 11.62
N THR A 389 15.56 -11.86 11.27
CA THR A 389 14.19 -11.36 11.11
C THR A 389 13.61 -10.84 12.43
N LYS A 390 13.91 -11.51 13.56
CA LYS A 390 13.48 -11.07 14.91
C LYS A 390 14.27 -9.86 15.43
N SER A 391 15.52 -9.69 15.00
CA SER A 391 16.39 -8.59 15.44
C SER A 391 15.95 -7.22 14.93
N GLY A 392 14.95 -7.17 14.03
CA GLY A 392 14.39 -5.92 13.55
C GLY A 392 15.26 -5.19 12.52
N LYS A 393 16.31 -5.82 11.97
CA LYS A 393 17.01 -5.32 10.79
C LYS A 393 16.08 -5.44 9.58
N VAL A 394 15.38 -4.35 9.26
CA VAL A 394 14.28 -4.36 8.29
C VAL A 394 14.78 -4.15 6.87
N GLY A 395 14.35 -4.99 5.92
CA GLY A 395 14.39 -4.66 4.49
C GLY A 395 15.27 -5.52 3.58
N SER A 396 15.95 -6.55 4.09
CA SER A 396 16.76 -7.49 3.29
C SER A 396 16.65 -8.96 3.74
N GLY A 397 15.80 -9.25 4.73
CA GLY A 397 15.72 -10.57 5.33
C GLY A 397 15.11 -11.62 4.40
N VAL A 398 15.72 -12.81 4.39
CA VAL A 398 15.28 -13.99 3.62
C VAL A 398 13.79 -14.29 3.85
N LEU A 399 13.28 -14.11 5.08
CA LEU A 399 11.88 -14.45 5.41
C LEU A 399 10.85 -13.39 5.02
N ASN A 400 11.18 -12.10 5.17
CA ASN A 400 10.22 -11.01 4.95
C ASN A 400 10.20 -10.54 3.48
N VAL A 401 11.29 -10.71 2.74
CA VAL A 401 11.44 -10.24 1.35
C VAL A 401 11.68 -11.40 0.40
N GLY A 402 12.65 -12.28 0.72
CA GLY A 402 13.08 -13.38 -0.14
C GLY A 402 12.03 -14.48 -0.32
N LEU A 403 11.44 -14.97 0.76
CA LEU A 403 10.46 -16.06 0.75
C LEU A 403 9.17 -15.67 0.01
N PRO A 404 8.56 -14.49 0.23
CA PRO A 404 7.47 -14.02 -0.61
C PRO A 404 7.86 -13.88 -2.08
N ALA A 405 9.07 -13.41 -2.37
CA ALA A 405 9.52 -13.25 -3.75
C ALA A 405 9.67 -14.62 -4.44
N TYR A 406 10.19 -15.61 -3.71
CA TYR A 406 10.31 -17.00 -4.14
C TYR A 406 8.93 -17.63 -4.42
N VAL A 407 7.94 -17.38 -3.56
CA VAL A 407 6.56 -17.85 -3.77
C VAL A 407 5.92 -17.21 -4.99
N ILE A 408 6.05 -15.89 -5.16
CA ILE A 408 5.52 -15.18 -6.32
C ILE A 408 6.20 -15.66 -7.61
N LEU A 409 7.52 -15.88 -7.59
CA LEU A 409 8.24 -16.45 -8.73
C LEU A 409 7.70 -17.83 -9.12
N ASN A 410 7.42 -18.71 -8.15
CA ASN A 410 6.83 -20.01 -8.44
C ASN A 410 5.46 -19.90 -9.12
N ALA A 411 4.63 -18.94 -8.71
CA ALA A 411 3.37 -18.65 -9.39
C ALA A 411 3.58 -18.13 -10.81
N LEU A 412 4.55 -17.23 -11.02
CA LEU A 412 4.90 -16.68 -12.34
C LEU A 412 5.40 -17.77 -13.30
N LEU A 413 6.32 -18.62 -12.84
CA LEU A 413 6.83 -19.75 -13.62
C LEU A 413 5.72 -20.72 -14.00
N ARG A 414 4.84 -21.06 -13.03
CA ARG A 414 3.66 -21.91 -13.30
C ARG A 414 2.75 -21.27 -14.35
N SER A 415 2.49 -19.98 -14.22
CA SER A 415 1.64 -19.21 -15.15
C SER A 415 2.24 -19.16 -16.56
N ALA A 416 3.56 -18.93 -16.66
CA ALA A 416 4.28 -18.91 -17.92
C ALA A 416 4.25 -20.28 -18.62
N LYS A 417 4.50 -21.37 -17.89
CA LYS A 417 4.44 -22.75 -18.41
C LYS A 417 3.02 -23.16 -18.83
N ALA A 418 2.01 -22.74 -18.08
CA ALA A 418 0.61 -23.01 -18.40
C ALA A 418 0.04 -22.12 -19.52
N ASN A 419 0.83 -21.15 -20.01
CA ASN A 419 0.39 -20.14 -20.97
C ASN A 419 -0.92 -19.44 -20.55
N SER A 420 -1.07 -19.19 -19.25
CA SER A 420 -2.28 -18.58 -18.68
C SER A 420 -2.38 -17.10 -19.04
N VAL A 421 -3.59 -16.57 -19.18
CA VAL A 421 -3.83 -15.15 -19.47
C VAL A 421 -3.45 -14.30 -18.25
N GLY A 422 -3.79 -14.79 -17.06
CA GLY A 422 -3.54 -14.18 -15.77
C GLY A 422 -2.38 -14.81 -14.98
N LEU A 423 -2.42 -14.66 -13.66
CA LEU A 423 -1.55 -15.32 -12.69
C LEU A 423 -2.26 -16.57 -12.13
N LEU A 424 -1.66 -17.72 -12.30
CA LEU A 424 -2.16 -19.02 -11.82
C LEU A 424 -1.63 -19.31 -10.40
N LEU A 425 -2.54 -19.37 -9.44
CA LEU A 425 -2.25 -19.69 -8.04
C LEU A 425 -2.02 -21.20 -7.81
N SER A 426 -1.64 -21.60 -6.60
CA SER A 426 -1.34 -23.02 -6.29
C SER A 426 -2.59 -23.87 -6.11
N ASP A 427 -3.73 -23.24 -5.79
CA ASP A 427 -5.05 -23.88 -5.75
C ASP A 427 -5.69 -24.06 -7.13
N GLY A 428 -5.00 -23.65 -8.21
CA GLY A 428 -5.50 -23.72 -9.58
C GLY A 428 -6.41 -22.56 -9.99
N SER A 429 -6.64 -21.59 -9.10
CA SER A 429 -7.37 -20.37 -9.46
C SER A 429 -6.51 -19.42 -10.30
N GLU A 430 -7.12 -18.76 -11.28
CA GLU A 430 -6.44 -17.82 -12.19
C GLU A 430 -6.92 -16.40 -11.93
N ILE A 431 -5.98 -15.47 -11.74
CA ILE A 431 -6.26 -14.04 -11.57
C ILE A 431 -5.92 -13.30 -12.85
N THR A 432 -6.94 -12.83 -13.55
CA THR A 432 -6.86 -12.05 -14.79
C THR A 432 -7.16 -10.57 -14.52
N SER A 433 -6.94 -9.72 -15.52
CA SER A 433 -7.27 -8.29 -15.40
C SER A 433 -8.75 -8.02 -15.16
N ASP A 434 -9.63 -8.95 -15.53
CA ASP A 434 -11.08 -8.79 -15.42
C ASP A 434 -11.64 -9.26 -14.07
N ASN A 435 -10.99 -10.21 -13.41
CA ASN A 435 -11.42 -10.72 -12.09
C ASN A 435 -10.59 -10.19 -10.91
N ARG A 436 -9.55 -9.36 -11.19
CA ARG A 436 -8.67 -8.84 -10.16
C ARG A 436 -9.41 -7.96 -9.14
N PRO A 437 -8.96 -7.93 -7.88
CA PRO A 437 -9.50 -7.01 -6.89
C PRO A 437 -9.31 -5.55 -7.34
N LYS A 438 -10.39 -4.76 -7.36
CA LYS A 438 -10.38 -3.32 -7.72
C LYS A 438 -9.86 -2.46 -6.56
N HIS A 439 -8.63 -2.69 -6.14
CA HIS A 439 -7.98 -1.91 -5.09
C HIS A 439 -6.62 -1.41 -5.58
N THR A 440 -6.33 -0.13 -5.37
CA THR A 440 -5.15 0.58 -5.90
C THR A 440 -3.82 -0.10 -5.59
N LEU A 441 -3.74 -0.78 -4.44
CA LEU A 441 -2.56 -1.56 -4.04
C LEU A 441 -2.27 -2.73 -5.00
N PHE A 442 -3.29 -3.36 -5.58
CA PHE A 442 -3.10 -4.46 -6.53
C PHE A 442 -2.68 -3.94 -7.89
N ASP A 443 -3.20 -2.80 -8.34
CA ASP A 443 -2.76 -2.17 -9.58
C ASP A 443 -1.24 -1.89 -9.57
N TRP A 444 -0.70 -1.49 -8.42
CA TRP A 444 0.73 -1.18 -8.27
C TRP A 444 1.68 -2.37 -8.42
N PHE A 445 1.24 -3.62 -8.19
CA PHE A 445 2.11 -4.80 -8.29
C PHE A 445 1.65 -5.80 -9.34
N PHE A 446 0.36 -5.90 -9.64
CA PHE A 446 -0.20 -6.89 -10.57
C PHE A 446 0.28 -6.68 -12.00
N ASP A 447 0.20 -5.44 -12.51
CA ASP A 447 0.65 -5.13 -13.87
C ASP A 447 2.17 -5.37 -14.03
N PRO A 448 3.05 -4.93 -13.09
CA PRO A 448 4.45 -5.32 -13.10
C PRO A 448 4.70 -6.83 -13.07
N LEU A 449 3.91 -7.60 -12.32
CA LEU A 449 4.03 -9.06 -12.25
C LEU A 449 3.64 -9.73 -13.56
N LEU A 450 2.59 -9.27 -14.24
CA LEU A 450 2.24 -9.76 -15.57
C LEU A 450 3.33 -9.45 -16.60
N VAL A 451 3.95 -8.27 -16.53
CA VAL A 451 5.10 -7.94 -17.38
C VAL A 451 6.27 -8.89 -17.12
N ILE A 452 6.58 -9.17 -15.85
CA ILE A 452 7.62 -10.14 -15.49
C ILE A 452 7.26 -11.56 -16.00
N LYS A 453 5.99 -11.97 -15.91
CA LYS A 453 5.51 -13.25 -16.45
C LYS A 453 5.81 -13.39 -17.94
N GLU A 454 5.44 -12.39 -18.74
CA GLU A 454 5.68 -12.43 -20.19
C GLU A 454 7.17 -12.41 -20.53
N GLN A 455 7.98 -11.70 -19.74
CA GLN A 455 9.43 -11.69 -19.92
C GLN A 455 10.08 -13.03 -19.56
N ILE A 456 9.67 -13.68 -18.46
CA ILE A 456 10.10 -15.03 -18.09
C ILE A 456 9.71 -16.04 -19.19
N LYS A 457 8.49 -15.92 -19.72
CA LYS A 457 7.99 -16.77 -20.79
C LYS A 457 8.79 -16.58 -22.10
N ALA A 458 9.16 -15.34 -22.42
CA ALA A 458 9.96 -15.04 -23.61
C ALA A 458 11.39 -15.58 -23.50
N GLU A 459 11.97 -15.57 -22.29
CA GLU A 459 13.34 -16.06 -22.05
C GLU A 459 13.43 -17.60 -22.07
N ASN A 460 12.32 -18.29 -21.79
CA ASN A 460 12.19 -19.75 -21.84
C ASN A 460 13.30 -20.50 -21.08
N PHE A 461 13.42 -20.20 -19.78
CA PHE A 461 14.43 -20.77 -18.88
C PHE A 461 14.38 -22.31 -18.82
N THR A 462 15.56 -22.94 -18.70
CA THR A 462 15.67 -24.37 -18.37
C THR A 462 15.34 -24.63 -16.90
N GLU A 463 15.09 -25.89 -16.51
CA GLU A 463 14.79 -26.23 -15.11
C GLU A 463 15.93 -25.84 -14.13
N GLU A 464 17.18 -25.97 -14.58
CA GLU A 464 18.36 -25.56 -13.81
C GLU A 464 18.46 -24.03 -13.68
N GLU A 465 18.16 -23.28 -14.74
CA GLU A 465 18.11 -21.82 -14.72
C GLU A 465 16.96 -21.30 -13.83
N GLU A 466 15.82 -21.98 -13.81
CA GLU A 466 14.71 -21.68 -12.92
C GLU A 466 15.08 -21.90 -11.44
N GLU A 467 15.76 -23.00 -11.12
CA GLU A 467 16.22 -23.27 -9.77
C GLU A 467 17.28 -22.25 -9.32
N TYR A 468 18.18 -21.86 -10.22
CA TYR A 468 19.13 -20.78 -9.99
C TYR A 468 18.42 -19.45 -9.71
N LEU A 469 17.44 -19.06 -10.54
CA LEU A 469 16.64 -17.85 -10.34
C LEU A 469 15.88 -17.89 -9.01
N LYS A 470 15.30 -19.03 -8.65
CA LYS A 470 14.61 -19.24 -7.37
C LYS A 470 15.52 -19.01 -6.17
N MET A 471 16.70 -19.62 -6.16
CA MET A 471 17.67 -19.44 -5.08
C MET A 471 18.21 -18.00 -5.04
N ARG A 472 18.42 -17.38 -6.21
CA ARG A 472 18.89 -15.99 -6.27
C ARG A 472 17.84 -15.00 -5.76
N VAL A 473 16.57 -15.24 -6.05
CA VAL A 473 15.44 -14.46 -5.53
C VAL A 473 15.33 -14.60 -4.01
N LEU A 474 15.54 -15.81 -3.46
CA LEU A 474 15.44 -16.06 -2.03
C LEU A 474 16.59 -15.39 -1.24
N LEU A 475 17.81 -15.47 -1.77
CA LEU A 475 19.05 -15.14 -1.04
C LEU A 475 19.75 -13.84 -1.50
N ILE A 476 19.09 -12.97 -2.26
CA ILE A 476 19.74 -11.75 -2.80
C ILE A 476 20.41 -10.88 -1.71
N GLY A 477 19.86 -10.89 -0.49
CA GLY A 477 20.33 -10.08 0.64
C GLY A 477 21.56 -10.66 1.35
N ASP A 478 21.95 -11.90 1.03
CA ASP A 478 23.14 -12.58 1.56
C ASP A 478 23.96 -13.13 0.37
N PRO A 479 24.76 -12.28 -0.31
CA PRO A 479 25.47 -12.65 -1.53
C PRO A 479 26.52 -13.75 -1.30
N ASP A 480 27.06 -13.87 -0.10
CA ASP A 480 28.06 -14.89 0.25
C ASP A 480 27.41 -16.27 0.38
N ARG A 481 26.24 -16.33 1.03
CA ARG A 481 25.44 -17.57 1.07
C ARG A 481 24.81 -17.91 -0.28
N ALA A 482 24.43 -16.90 -1.06
CA ALA A 482 23.97 -17.12 -2.43
C ALA A 482 25.04 -17.83 -3.24
N LYS A 483 26.30 -17.37 -3.23
CA LYS A 483 27.42 -18.04 -3.93
C LYS A 483 27.62 -19.51 -3.53
N GLY A 484 27.43 -19.84 -2.25
CA GLY A 484 27.57 -21.21 -1.74
C GLY A 484 26.36 -22.13 -1.95
N SER A 485 25.16 -21.56 -2.12
CA SER A 485 23.88 -22.31 -2.22
C SER A 485 23.30 -22.34 -3.63
N LEU A 486 23.87 -21.57 -4.57
CA LEU A 486 23.43 -21.53 -5.97
C LEU A 486 23.86 -22.82 -6.69
N PRO A 487 22.96 -23.48 -7.44
CA PRO A 487 23.33 -24.59 -8.32
C PRO A 487 24.44 -24.17 -9.29
N HIS A 488 25.42 -25.03 -9.51
CA HIS A 488 26.40 -24.81 -10.56
C HIS A 488 25.74 -25.09 -11.92
N VAL A 489 25.49 -24.04 -12.69
CA VAL A 489 24.89 -24.15 -14.03
C VAL A 489 25.96 -23.80 -15.07
N PRO A 490 26.54 -24.80 -15.77
CA PRO A 490 27.67 -24.58 -16.69
C PRO A 490 27.31 -23.74 -17.93
N SER A 491 26.02 -23.62 -18.26
CA SER A 491 25.51 -22.90 -19.44
C SER A 491 25.18 -21.42 -19.19
N LEU A 492 25.42 -20.91 -17.99
CA LEU A 492 25.02 -19.54 -17.63
C LEU A 492 26.04 -18.50 -18.12
N ASP A 493 25.73 -17.88 -19.26
CA ASP A 493 26.48 -16.73 -19.78
C ASP A 493 26.36 -15.49 -18.85
N GLU A 494 27.35 -14.59 -18.87
CA GLU A 494 27.37 -13.38 -18.02
C GLU A 494 26.14 -12.51 -18.26
N ARG A 495 25.68 -12.44 -19.52
CA ARG A 495 24.46 -11.73 -19.89
C ARG A 495 23.22 -12.33 -19.23
N LYS A 496 23.04 -13.66 -19.34
CA LYS A 496 21.90 -14.35 -18.72
C LYS A 496 21.92 -14.23 -17.20
N LYS A 497 23.10 -14.26 -16.59
CA LYS A 497 23.26 -14.01 -15.16
C LYS A 497 22.80 -12.61 -14.76
N ALA A 498 23.16 -11.59 -15.54
CA ALA A 498 22.72 -10.22 -15.32
C ALA A 498 21.20 -10.05 -15.47
N GLU A 499 20.59 -10.78 -16.41
CA GLU A 499 19.13 -10.79 -16.63
C GLU A 499 18.39 -11.47 -15.47
N ILE A 500 18.86 -12.63 -15.01
CA ILE A 500 18.35 -13.31 -13.79
C ILE A 500 18.48 -12.39 -12.58
N ASP A 501 19.61 -11.71 -12.42
CA ASP A 501 19.85 -10.75 -11.34
C ASP A 501 18.92 -9.53 -11.43
N ALA A 502 18.54 -9.12 -12.63
CA ALA A 502 17.55 -8.07 -12.85
C ALA A 502 16.14 -8.53 -12.45
N PHE A 503 15.72 -9.75 -12.82
CA PHE A 503 14.45 -10.33 -12.37
C PHE A 503 14.41 -10.45 -10.86
N ALA A 504 15.49 -10.95 -10.25
CA ALA A 504 15.56 -11.16 -8.81
C ALA A 504 15.42 -9.84 -8.03
N ARG A 505 16.13 -8.78 -8.47
CA ARG A 505 16.01 -7.45 -7.86
C ARG A 505 14.61 -6.85 -8.02
N ARG A 506 13.98 -7.00 -9.18
CA ARG A 506 12.61 -6.49 -9.43
C ARG A 506 11.58 -7.19 -8.54
N LEU A 507 11.65 -8.52 -8.44
CA LEU A 507 10.75 -9.29 -7.58
C LEU A 507 10.94 -8.94 -6.10
N GLN A 508 12.20 -8.84 -5.65
CA GLN A 508 12.47 -8.40 -4.28
C GLN A 508 12.02 -6.95 -4.01
N GLY A 509 12.12 -6.05 -4.98
CA GLY A 509 11.60 -4.68 -4.84
C GLY A 509 10.08 -4.66 -4.62
N ILE A 510 9.35 -5.52 -5.35
CA ILE A 510 7.91 -5.70 -5.18
C ILE A 510 7.60 -6.26 -3.78
N THR A 511 8.25 -7.35 -3.37
CA THR A 511 7.94 -7.99 -2.08
C THR A 511 8.41 -7.20 -0.87
N LYS A 512 9.49 -6.45 -1.02
CA LYS A 512 9.93 -5.46 -0.03
C LYS A 512 8.86 -4.40 0.19
N SER A 513 8.24 -3.89 -0.88
CA SER A 513 7.09 -2.98 -0.76
C SER A 513 5.91 -3.64 -0.05
N ILE A 514 5.60 -4.91 -0.36
CA ILE A 514 4.54 -5.68 0.32
C ILE A 514 4.83 -5.86 1.82
N SER A 515 6.10 -6.11 2.19
CA SER A 515 6.52 -6.33 3.57
C SER A 515 6.39 -5.10 4.46
N ARG A 516 6.38 -3.89 3.86
CA ARG A 516 6.25 -2.61 4.57
C ARG A 516 4.81 -2.28 4.97
N TYR A 517 3.82 -3.03 4.50
CA TYR A 517 2.45 -2.83 4.94
C TYR A 517 2.25 -3.31 6.38
N PRO A 518 1.56 -2.52 7.24
CA PRO A 518 1.32 -2.90 8.64
C PRO A 518 0.60 -4.25 8.79
N THR A 519 -0.35 -4.54 7.91
CA THR A 519 -1.08 -5.81 7.86
C THR A 519 -0.19 -6.98 7.50
N SER A 520 0.72 -6.80 6.54
CA SER A 520 1.71 -7.81 6.13
C SER A 520 2.64 -8.16 7.27
N LYS A 521 3.14 -7.16 8.01
CA LYS A 521 4.05 -7.37 9.14
C LYS A 521 3.49 -8.36 10.17
N ARG A 522 2.24 -8.19 10.58
CA ARG A 522 1.58 -9.09 11.54
C ARG A 522 1.52 -10.53 11.04
N ARG A 523 1.26 -10.70 9.75
CA ARG A 523 1.22 -12.01 9.09
C ARG A 523 2.63 -12.62 8.98
N PHE A 524 3.65 -11.81 8.71
CA PHE A 524 5.05 -12.23 8.73
C PHE A 524 5.50 -12.64 10.13
N ASP A 525 5.16 -11.91 11.19
CA ASP A 525 5.48 -12.31 12.56
C ASP A 525 4.85 -13.66 12.93
N ALA A 526 3.63 -13.92 12.46
CA ALA A 526 2.97 -15.22 12.63
C ALA A 526 3.66 -16.33 11.82
N LEU A 527 4.04 -16.04 10.57
CA LEU A 527 4.79 -16.94 9.70
C LEU A 527 6.15 -17.31 10.31
N VAL A 528 6.92 -16.32 10.78
CA VAL A 528 8.23 -16.51 11.42
C VAL A 528 8.11 -17.40 12.66
N LYS A 529 7.06 -17.23 13.46
CA LYS A 529 6.78 -18.11 14.61
C LYS A 529 6.46 -19.54 14.17
N ALA A 530 5.67 -19.71 13.11
CA ALA A 530 5.35 -21.04 12.59
C ALA A 530 6.59 -21.76 12.05
N LEU A 531 7.42 -21.06 11.27
CA LEU A 531 8.66 -21.61 10.72
C LEU A 531 9.70 -21.93 11.81
N LEU A 532 9.75 -21.13 12.87
CA LEU A 532 10.59 -21.44 14.03
C LEU A 532 10.18 -22.76 14.70
N LEU A 533 8.87 -22.99 14.89
CA LEU A 533 8.37 -24.24 15.47
C LEU A 533 8.71 -25.44 14.58
N GLU A 534 8.61 -25.31 13.25
CA GLU A 534 8.99 -26.39 12.34
C GLU A 534 10.51 -26.63 12.36
N LEU A 535 11.31 -25.57 12.46
CA LEU A 535 12.77 -25.66 12.57
C LEU A 535 13.19 -26.31 13.90
N GLU A 536 12.50 -26.03 15.00
CA GLU A 536 12.69 -26.72 16.29
C GLU A 536 12.34 -28.22 16.19
N LYS A 537 11.30 -28.57 15.42
CA LYS A 537 10.88 -29.95 15.20
C LYS A 537 11.86 -30.72 14.31
N THR A 538 12.40 -30.12 13.25
CA THR A 538 13.42 -30.76 12.40
C THR A 538 14.74 -30.95 13.15
N MET A 539 15.13 -30.00 14.01
CA MET A 539 16.30 -30.15 14.89
C MET A 539 16.08 -31.18 16.01
N GLY A 540 14.87 -31.23 16.59
CA GLY A 540 14.51 -32.15 17.67
C GLY A 540 14.30 -33.60 17.21
N GLY A 541 13.91 -33.82 15.95
CA GLY A 541 13.76 -35.14 15.34
C GLY A 541 15.06 -35.74 14.79
N GLY A 542 16.11 -34.93 14.59
CA GLY A 542 17.33 -35.31 13.88
C GLY A 542 18.54 -35.73 14.73
N GLN A 543 18.47 -35.66 16.08
CA GLN A 543 19.65 -35.96 16.93
C GLN A 543 19.29 -36.80 18.15
N SER A 544 19.23 -38.12 17.95
CA SER A 544 19.69 -39.09 18.94
C SER A 544 21.08 -39.56 18.49
N THR A 545 22.13 -38.84 18.92
CA THR A 545 23.55 -39.27 19.11
C THR A 545 24.48 -38.05 19.07
N ASN A 546 24.53 -37.30 20.18
CA ASN A 546 25.72 -36.63 20.76
C ASN A 546 25.26 -35.54 21.74
N GLY A 547 25.08 -35.96 22.99
CA GLY A 547 24.71 -35.09 24.10
C GLY A 547 25.89 -34.27 24.59
N SER A 548 25.90 -32.99 24.28
CA SER A 548 26.54 -31.94 25.11
C SER A 548 26.17 -30.52 24.67
N GLN A 549 25.79 -30.28 23.41
CA GLN A 549 25.36 -28.95 22.95
C GLN A 549 23.86 -28.65 23.13
N SER A 550 22.99 -29.66 23.19
CA SER A 550 21.52 -29.44 23.24
C SER A 550 21.00 -28.92 24.57
N GLN A 551 21.75 -29.09 25.67
CA GLN A 551 21.32 -28.63 27.00
C GLN A 551 21.61 -27.13 27.25
N SER A 552 22.67 -26.57 26.64
CA SER A 552 23.04 -25.16 26.80
C SER A 552 22.04 -24.21 26.13
N LEU A 553 21.56 -24.56 24.93
CA LEU A 553 20.57 -23.76 24.18
C LEU A 553 19.17 -23.79 24.81
N ARG A 554 18.76 -24.94 25.38
CA ARG A 554 17.46 -25.07 26.06
C ARG A 554 17.32 -24.16 27.29
N GLY A 555 18.42 -23.94 28.02
CA GLY A 555 18.46 -23.07 29.20
C GLY A 555 18.35 -21.57 28.89
N GLY A 556 18.91 -21.12 27.76
CA GLY A 556 18.78 -19.73 27.31
C GLY A 556 17.37 -19.40 26.78
N ILE A 557 16.76 -20.36 26.09
CA ILE A 557 15.46 -20.19 25.41
C ILE A 557 14.28 -20.17 26.40
N GLY A 558 14.33 -20.99 27.46
CA GLY A 558 13.32 -20.98 28.52
C GLY A 558 13.27 -19.66 29.31
N ARG A 559 14.42 -19.02 29.52
CA ARG A 559 14.51 -17.70 30.19
C ARG A 559 13.94 -16.57 29.31
N MET A 560 14.12 -16.64 27.99
CA MET A 560 13.63 -15.59 27.06
C MET A 560 12.11 -15.58 26.87
N LEU A 561 11.43 -16.74 26.95
CA LEU A 561 9.97 -16.80 26.90
C LEU A 561 9.32 -16.27 28.19
N SER A 562 9.98 -16.45 29.34
CA SER A 562 9.46 -15.97 30.63
C SER A 562 9.47 -14.44 30.76
N GLN A 563 10.42 -13.74 30.12
CA GLN A 563 10.56 -12.29 30.25
C GLN A 563 9.44 -11.48 29.56
N LYS A 564 8.64 -12.11 28.69
CA LYS A 564 7.52 -11.45 28.00
C LYS A 564 6.17 -11.58 28.75
N SER A 565 6.15 -12.29 29.89
CA SER A 565 4.91 -12.60 30.63
C SER A 565 4.75 -11.87 31.97
N MET A 566 5.75 -11.11 32.45
CA MET A 566 5.66 -10.40 33.72
C MET A 566 6.13 -8.94 33.58
N GLY A 567 5.20 -8.07 33.17
CA GLY A 567 5.31 -6.65 33.46
C GLY A 567 4.69 -6.37 34.84
N LYS A 568 5.43 -6.66 35.92
CA LYS A 568 5.07 -6.20 37.27
C LYS A 568 6.19 -5.32 37.81
N THR A 569 5.81 -4.08 38.09
CA THR A 569 6.45 -3.05 38.90
C THR A 569 7.49 -3.54 39.89
N ALA A 570 8.68 -2.93 39.88
CA ALA A 570 9.56 -2.89 41.03
C ALA A 570 10.41 -1.61 41.02
N ASN A 571 10.09 -0.72 41.96
CA ASN A 571 11.00 0.27 42.56
C ASN A 571 12.30 -0.39 43.04
N ILE A 572 13.42 0.32 42.93
CA ILE A 572 14.67 0.28 43.75
C ILE A 572 15.37 1.61 43.36
N ARG A 573 15.52 2.66 44.17
CA ARG A 573 16.15 2.85 45.49
C ARG A 573 17.65 2.52 45.48
N ASP A 574 18.44 3.49 45.02
CA ASP A 574 19.91 3.49 45.09
C ASP A 574 20.39 3.66 46.53
N GLU A 575 21.21 2.72 47.01
CA GLU A 575 22.25 2.96 48.02
C GLU A 575 23.52 2.21 47.59
N ASP A 576 24.63 2.97 47.61
CA ASP A 576 26.01 2.63 47.26
C ASP A 576 26.58 1.41 48.01
N PRO A 577 27.54 0.69 47.40
CA PRO A 577 28.55 -0.06 48.13
C PRO A 577 29.97 0.51 47.90
N GLU A 578 30.58 1.00 48.97
CA GLU A 578 32.01 1.28 49.04
C GLU A 578 32.85 -0.01 49.27
N ALA A 579 34.11 0.13 48.83
CA ALA A 579 35.34 -0.46 49.35
C ALA A 579 35.84 -1.81 48.81
N GLN A 580 36.95 -1.74 48.06
CA GLN A 580 38.24 -2.32 48.48
C GLN A 580 39.40 -1.69 47.65
N THR A 581 40.16 -0.77 48.26
CA THR A 581 41.51 -0.92 48.85
C THR A 581 42.68 -0.70 47.90
N THR A 582 43.47 0.35 48.16
CA THR A 582 44.92 0.22 48.41
C THR A 582 45.52 1.47 49.07
N SER A 583 46.33 1.21 50.10
CA SER A 583 47.58 1.89 50.49
C SER A 583 47.61 2.74 51.77
N TYR A 584 48.34 2.16 52.73
CA TYR A 584 49.28 2.71 53.72
C TYR A 584 48.84 3.25 55.08
N ASP A 585 49.48 2.62 56.07
CA ASP A 585 49.59 2.92 57.49
C ASP A 585 49.97 4.36 57.85
N ARG A 586 49.23 4.89 58.84
CA ARG A 586 49.80 5.44 60.07
C ARG A 586 48.92 5.04 61.27
N THR A 587 49.52 4.21 62.15
CA THR A 587 49.31 4.01 63.61
C THR A 587 48.01 3.35 64.11
N PRO A 588 48.08 2.72 65.30
CA PRO A 588 48.86 1.55 65.69
C PRO A 588 48.00 0.32 66.03
#